data_AF-A0A8H8NRK7-F1
#
_entry.id   AF-A0A8H8NRK7-F1
#
_cell.length_a   1.000
_cell.length_b   1.000
_cell.length_c   1.000
_cell.angle_alpha   90.00
_cell.angle_beta   90.00
_cell.angle_gamma   90.00
#
_symmetry.space_group_name_H-M   'P 1'
#
loop_
_entity.id
_entity.type
_entity.pdbx_description
1 polymer ?
#
loop_
_entity_poly.entity_id
_entity_poly.type
_entity_poly.pdbx_seq_one_letter_code
_entity_poly.pdbx_strand_id
1 'polypeptide(L)'
;MVEVINQPAIHKLPWDPVCRFRPAGPGELEPCKVRSVQDLVIPGIPPVKVRVFNPPGEQPEGGWPVLVYCHGGVGACLTAECLVVSVDYRLAPEHIFPAAVDDSWAAMEWVYERGPPESGINRSKIAVGGSSAGSNLSAVMAQRAARRSPPIPIIYQVLIVPATNNTVQQDGSSQLPAYHES
;
A
#
# COMPACT_ATOMS: atom_id res chain seq x y z
N MET A 1 1.80 -28.69 -9.92
CA MET A 1 1.53 -27.71 -11.00
C MET A 1 0.16 -27.87 -11.66
N VAL A 2 -0.51 -29.03 -11.57
CA VAL A 2 -1.81 -29.29 -12.25
C VAL A 2 -3.04 -28.81 -11.42
N GLU A 3 -2.91 -28.59 -10.12
CA GLU A 3 -4.04 -28.24 -9.24
C GLU A 3 -4.48 -26.77 -9.25
N VAL A 4 -3.71 -25.86 -9.88
CA VAL A 4 -4.04 -24.42 -9.92
C VAL A 4 -5.08 -24.11 -10.99
N ILE A 5 -5.19 -24.93 -12.04
CA ILE A 5 -5.97 -24.61 -13.25
C ILE A 5 -7.47 -24.93 -13.10
N ASN A 6 -7.85 -25.79 -12.13
CA ASN A 6 -9.25 -26.23 -11.94
C ASN A 6 -9.94 -25.62 -10.70
N GLN A 7 -9.45 -24.50 -10.17
CA GLN A 7 -10.12 -23.82 -9.07
C GLN A 7 -11.40 -23.12 -9.58
N PRO A 8 -12.53 -23.19 -8.85
CA PRO A 8 -13.70 -22.36 -9.14
C PRO A 8 -13.29 -20.90 -9.23
N ALA A 9 -13.93 -20.13 -10.12
CA ALA A 9 -13.70 -18.69 -10.21
C ALA A 9 -13.82 -18.06 -8.80
N ILE A 10 -12.88 -17.20 -8.43
CA ILE A 10 -12.68 -16.75 -7.04
C ILE A 10 -13.95 -16.18 -6.39
N HIS A 11 -14.83 -15.57 -7.21
CA HIS A 11 -16.09 -14.96 -6.78
C HIS A 11 -17.18 -15.98 -6.40
N LYS A 12 -16.99 -17.27 -6.70
CA LYS A 12 -17.90 -18.37 -6.33
C LYS A 12 -17.48 -19.09 -5.06
N LEU A 13 -16.29 -18.80 -4.55
CA LEU A 13 -15.79 -19.40 -3.32
C LEU A 13 -16.34 -18.61 -2.12
N PRO A 14 -16.81 -19.27 -1.05
CA PRO A 14 -17.11 -18.59 0.19
C PRO A 14 -15.83 -17.95 0.74
N TRP A 15 -15.97 -16.79 1.38
CA TRP A 15 -14.85 -16.13 2.04
C TRP A 15 -14.27 -17.01 3.15
N ASP A 16 -12.95 -17.20 3.14
CA ASP A 16 -12.19 -17.91 4.18
C ASP A 16 -11.00 -17.02 4.64
N PRO A 17 -10.93 -16.63 5.92
CA PRO A 17 -9.85 -15.79 6.43
C PRO A 17 -8.45 -16.43 6.31
N VAL A 18 -8.35 -17.76 6.20
CA VAL A 18 -7.08 -18.50 6.02
C VAL A 18 -6.39 -18.11 4.70
N CYS A 19 -7.13 -17.64 3.69
CA CYS A 19 -6.53 -17.21 2.43
C CYS A 19 -5.53 -16.04 2.59
N ARG A 20 -5.62 -15.28 3.69
CA ARG A 20 -4.68 -14.21 4.05
C ARG A 20 -3.31 -14.72 4.50
N PHE A 21 -3.23 -15.96 4.95
CA PHE A 21 -2.04 -16.55 5.56
C PHE A 21 -1.41 -17.64 4.69
N ARG A 22 -1.65 -17.61 3.37
CA ARG A 22 -1.04 -18.61 2.48
C ARG A 22 0.48 -18.51 2.56
N PRO A 23 1.18 -19.65 2.67
CA PRO A 23 2.64 -19.66 2.62
C PRO A 23 3.13 -19.08 1.31
N ALA A 24 4.35 -18.57 1.40
CA ALA A 24 5.16 -18.15 0.27
C ALA A 24 5.04 -19.07 -0.93
N GLY A 25 4.59 -18.54 -2.07
CA GLY A 25 4.55 -19.27 -3.32
C GLY A 25 5.93 -19.40 -3.97
N PRO A 26 6.11 -20.34 -4.91
CA PRO A 26 7.30 -20.34 -5.77
C PRO A 26 7.44 -18.99 -6.49
N GLY A 27 8.59 -18.33 -6.35
CA GLY A 27 8.85 -17.00 -6.92
C GLY A 27 8.90 -15.86 -5.89
N GLU A 28 8.76 -16.16 -4.60
CA GLU A 28 9.08 -15.17 -3.56
C GLU A 28 10.57 -14.82 -3.56
N LEU A 29 10.83 -13.53 -3.44
CA LEU A 29 12.17 -12.97 -3.34
C LEU A 29 12.65 -13.08 -1.89
N GLU A 30 13.95 -13.30 -1.71
CA GLU A 30 14.58 -13.15 -0.40
C GLU A 30 14.24 -11.76 0.18
N PRO A 31 13.90 -11.66 1.47
CA PRO A 31 13.63 -10.37 2.10
C PRO A 31 14.76 -9.37 1.85
N CYS A 32 14.42 -8.14 1.46
CA CYS A 32 15.43 -7.12 1.24
C CYS A 32 16.19 -6.86 2.54
N LYS A 33 17.51 -6.71 2.44
CA LYS A 33 18.34 -6.35 3.59
C LYS A 33 18.00 -4.93 4.03
N VAL A 34 17.60 -4.79 5.29
CA VAL A 34 17.29 -3.52 5.95
C VAL A 34 18.16 -3.38 7.19
N ARG A 35 18.41 -2.14 7.62
CA ARG A 35 19.18 -1.84 8.84
C ARG A 35 18.42 -2.27 10.10
N SER A 36 17.13 -1.97 10.14
CA SER A 36 16.26 -2.32 11.25
C SER A 36 14.80 -2.34 10.82
N VAL A 37 13.99 -3.07 11.59
CA VAL A 37 12.54 -3.16 11.45
C VAL A 37 11.92 -2.72 12.77
N GLN A 38 10.89 -1.88 12.72
CA GLN A 38 10.17 -1.40 13.90
C GLN A 38 8.67 -1.48 13.65
N ASP A 39 7.94 -2.12 14.57
CA ASP A 39 6.49 -2.10 14.58
C ASP A 39 6.00 -0.95 15.45
N LEU A 40 5.15 -0.10 14.89
CA LEU A 40 4.60 1.09 15.54
C LEU A 40 3.08 1.09 15.46
N VAL A 41 2.47 1.80 16.41
CA VAL A 41 1.04 2.07 16.42
C VAL A 41 0.84 3.57 16.30
N ILE A 42 0.19 3.98 15.21
CA ILE A 42 -0.24 5.35 14.98
C ILE A 42 -1.47 5.60 15.86
N PRO A 43 -1.42 6.59 16.76
CA PRO A 43 -2.55 6.91 17.62
C PRO A 43 -3.73 7.45 16.77
N GLY A 44 -4.93 6.98 17.08
CA GLY A 44 -6.15 7.31 16.36
C GLY A 44 -7.33 6.46 16.87
N ILE A 45 -8.52 6.69 16.32
CA ILE A 45 -9.70 5.88 16.62
C ILE A 45 -10.29 5.39 15.28
N PRO A 46 -10.05 4.13 14.88
CA PRO A 46 -9.15 3.15 15.53
C PRO A 46 -7.66 3.49 15.33
N PRO A 47 -6.76 2.91 16.14
CA PRO A 47 -5.33 3.02 15.90
C PRO A 47 -4.92 2.25 14.64
N VAL A 48 -3.89 2.75 13.93
CA VAL A 48 -3.36 2.11 12.71
C VAL A 48 -1.99 1.51 13.02
N LYS A 49 -1.80 0.24 12.71
CA LYS A 49 -0.50 -0.41 12.84
C LYS A 49 0.34 -0.15 11.60
N VAL A 50 1.62 0.10 11.80
CA VAL A 50 2.60 0.22 10.71
C VAL A 50 3.87 -0.52 11.05
N ARG A 51 4.53 -1.04 10.02
CA ARG A 51 5.88 -1.58 10.11
C ARG A 51 6.83 -0.67 9.34
N VAL A 52 7.84 -0.18 10.03
CA VAL A 52 8.86 0.71 9.50
C VAL A 52 10.11 -0.08 9.17
N PHE A 53 10.58 0.02 7.94
CA PHE A 53 11.81 -0.56 7.46
C PHE A 53 12.83 0.55 7.23
N ASN A 54 13.90 0.54 8.01
CA ASN A 54 14.97 1.50 7.88
C ASN A 54 15.98 1.01 6.84
N PRO A 55 16.36 1.83 5.85
CA PRO A 55 17.33 1.42 4.84
C PRO A 55 18.72 1.19 5.47
N PRO A 56 19.54 0.31 4.86
CA PRO A 56 20.94 0.16 5.22
C PRO A 56 21.73 1.46 4.93
N GLY A 57 22.87 1.62 5.59
CA GLY A 57 23.78 2.75 5.36
C GLY A 57 23.53 3.97 6.26
N GLU A 58 24.29 5.02 5.97
CA GLU A 58 24.22 6.31 6.67
C GLU A 58 23.10 7.18 6.13
N GLN A 59 22.52 8.01 7.00
CA GLN A 59 21.46 8.92 6.61
C GLN A 59 21.98 9.95 5.59
N PRO A 60 21.32 10.13 4.44
CA PRO A 60 21.69 11.15 3.47
C PRO A 60 21.58 12.56 4.05
N GLU A 61 22.37 13.48 3.50
CA GLU A 61 22.22 14.90 3.80
C GLU A 61 20.78 15.35 3.48
N GLY A 62 20.13 16.01 4.45
CA GLY A 62 18.74 16.41 4.36
C GLY A 62 17.71 15.32 4.67
N GLY A 63 18.12 14.11 5.07
CA GLY A 63 17.24 13.06 5.57
C GLY A 63 16.76 12.03 4.55
N TRP A 64 16.21 10.93 5.05
CA TRP A 64 15.75 9.80 4.23
C TRP A 64 14.49 10.15 3.44
N PRO A 65 14.45 9.87 2.12
CA PRO A 65 13.17 9.75 1.42
C PRO A 65 12.29 8.71 2.13
N VAL A 66 10.97 8.88 2.06
CA VAL A 66 10.02 7.96 2.69
C VAL A 66 8.98 7.48 1.70
N LEU A 67 8.72 6.18 1.72
CA LEU A 67 7.65 5.53 0.98
C LEU A 67 6.58 5.03 1.94
N VAL A 68 5.36 5.55 1.82
CA VAL A 68 4.19 4.98 2.50
C VAL A 68 3.63 3.87 1.62
N TYR A 69 3.71 2.63 2.10
CA TYR A 69 3.42 1.43 1.32
C TYR A 69 2.14 0.73 1.80
N CYS A 70 1.23 0.45 0.88
CA CYS A 70 0.02 -0.35 1.11
C CYS A 70 0.14 -1.69 0.39
N HIS A 71 0.00 -2.81 1.11
CA HIS A 71 0.17 -4.14 0.55
C HIS A 71 -0.95 -4.54 -0.44
N GLY A 72 -0.68 -5.49 -1.33
CA GLY A 72 -1.66 -5.97 -2.33
C GLY A 72 -2.29 -7.33 -2.05
N GLY A 73 -1.96 -7.94 -0.90
CA GLY A 73 -2.22 -9.36 -0.62
C GLY A 73 -1.02 -10.25 -0.91
N VAL A 74 0.02 -9.72 -1.56
CA VAL A 74 1.37 -10.28 -1.66
C VAL A 74 2.37 -9.15 -1.34
N GLY A 75 3.38 -9.43 -0.51
CA GLY A 75 4.33 -8.41 -0.04
C GLY A 75 5.27 -7.95 -1.15
N ALA A 76 5.42 -6.64 -1.38
CA ALA A 76 6.52 -6.13 -2.19
C ALA A 76 7.51 -5.41 -1.28
N CYS A 77 8.66 -6.05 -1.06
CA CYS A 77 9.81 -5.41 -0.44
C CYS A 77 10.56 -4.66 -1.55
N LEU A 78 10.57 -3.34 -1.50
CA LEU A 78 11.25 -2.52 -2.50
C LEU A 78 12.72 -2.38 -2.11
N THR A 79 13.64 -2.68 -3.02
CA THR A 79 15.09 -2.45 -2.90
C THR A 79 15.46 -0.96 -2.91
N ALA A 80 14.55 -0.10 -2.46
CA ALA A 80 14.71 1.34 -2.49
C ALA A 80 15.62 1.79 -1.33
N GLU A 81 16.54 2.72 -1.62
CA GLU A 81 17.37 3.38 -0.62
C GLU A 81 16.57 4.46 0.14
N CYS A 82 15.43 4.04 0.69
CA CYS A 82 14.50 4.90 1.39
C CYS A 82 13.88 4.19 2.58
N LEU A 83 13.29 4.98 3.48
CA LEU A 83 12.51 4.46 4.58
C LEU A 83 11.14 4.01 4.07
N VAL A 84 10.72 2.79 4.43
CA VAL A 84 9.41 2.27 4.04
C VAL A 84 8.51 2.17 5.27
N VAL A 85 7.35 2.82 5.20
CA VAL A 85 6.28 2.71 6.21
C VAL A 85 5.18 1.84 5.61
N SER A 86 5.18 0.55 5.94
CA SER A 86 4.17 -0.40 5.50
C SER A 86 2.94 -0.31 6.39
N VAL A 87 1.77 -0.07 5.80
CA VAL A 87 0.52 0.13 6.53
C VAL A 87 -0.23 -1.19 6.67
N ASP A 88 -0.54 -1.58 7.92
CA ASP A 88 -1.41 -2.71 8.26
C ASP A 88 -2.84 -2.19 8.40
N TYR A 89 -3.44 -1.85 7.25
CA TYR A 89 -4.77 -1.26 7.17
C TYR A 89 -5.87 -2.32 7.33
N ARG A 90 -7.02 -1.92 7.87
CA ARG A 90 -8.16 -2.81 8.08
C ARG A 90 -8.66 -3.44 6.78
N LEU A 91 -8.96 -4.73 6.82
CA LEU A 91 -9.37 -5.53 5.67
C LEU A 91 -10.87 -5.84 5.68
N ALA A 92 -11.45 -5.89 4.48
CA ALA A 92 -12.75 -6.48 4.24
C ALA A 92 -12.66 -8.01 4.31
N PRO A 93 -13.75 -8.72 4.70
CA PRO A 93 -15.11 -8.21 4.93
C PRO A 93 -15.38 -7.62 6.32
N GLU A 94 -14.51 -7.80 7.31
CA GLU A 94 -14.70 -7.36 8.70
C GLU A 94 -14.79 -5.84 8.80
N HIS A 95 -14.04 -5.15 7.93
CA HIS A 95 -14.05 -3.70 7.81
C HIS A 95 -14.20 -3.32 6.34
N ILE A 96 -15.45 -3.17 5.91
CA ILE A 96 -15.78 -2.75 4.55
C ILE A 96 -15.31 -1.32 4.27
N PHE A 97 -15.34 -0.94 2.98
CA PHE A 97 -15.09 0.44 2.55
C PHE A 97 -15.90 1.46 3.40
N PRO A 98 -15.29 2.57 3.85
CA PRO A 98 -13.97 3.10 3.48
C PRO A 98 -12.80 2.75 4.41
N ALA A 99 -12.92 1.74 5.29
CA ALA A 99 -11.96 1.50 6.37
C ALA A 99 -10.47 1.48 5.95
N ALA A 100 -10.13 0.73 4.91
CA ALA A 100 -8.75 0.67 4.39
C ALA A 100 -8.26 2.04 3.89
N VAL A 101 -9.13 2.81 3.25
CA VAL A 101 -8.80 4.16 2.73
C VAL A 101 -8.49 5.10 3.88
N ASP A 102 -9.27 5.04 4.96
CA ASP A 102 -9.10 5.90 6.12
C ASP A 102 -7.83 5.55 6.90
N ASP A 103 -7.51 4.27 7.05
CA ASP A 103 -6.28 3.84 7.73
C ASP A 103 -5.02 4.21 6.93
N SER A 104 -5.03 3.99 5.61
CA SER A 104 -3.95 4.41 4.72
C SER A 104 -3.76 5.92 4.75
N TRP A 105 -4.85 6.68 4.74
CA TRP A 105 -4.80 8.15 4.82
C TRP A 105 -4.26 8.63 6.16
N ALA A 106 -4.71 8.04 7.28
CA ALA A 106 -4.20 8.35 8.62
C ALA A 106 -2.69 8.07 8.72
N ALA A 107 -2.21 7.00 8.09
CA ALA A 107 -0.78 6.72 8.03
C ALA A 107 0.00 7.76 7.21
N MET A 108 -0.54 8.20 6.07
CA MET A 108 0.06 9.25 5.24
C MET A 108 0.13 10.59 5.99
N GLU A 109 -0.94 10.99 6.67
CA GLU A 109 -0.95 12.21 7.49
C GLU A 109 0.05 12.11 8.65
N TRP A 110 0.09 10.97 9.35
CA TRP A 110 1.06 10.75 10.41
C TRP A 110 2.51 10.82 9.91
N VAL A 111 2.83 10.23 8.75
CA VAL A 111 4.18 10.33 8.15
C VAL A 111 4.53 11.78 7.82
N TYR A 112 3.60 12.52 7.22
CA TYR A 112 3.84 13.92 6.86
C TYR A 112 4.01 14.81 8.10
N GLU A 113 3.17 14.66 9.11
CA GLU A 113 3.14 15.55 10.26
C GLU A 113 4.20 15.21 11.31
N ARG A 114 4.42 13.92 11.55
CA ARG A 114 5.28 13.43 12.65
C ARG A 114 6.39 12.54 12.14
N GLY A 115 6.03 11.49 11.40
CA GLY A 115 6.94 10.44 10.99
C GLY A 115 7.30 9.48 12.13
N PRO A 116 7.97 8.36 11.82
CA PRO A 116 8.50 7.47 12.84
C PRO A 116 9.54 8.18 13.73
N PRO A 117 9.61 7.89 15.03
CA PRO A 117 10.63 8.45 15.91
C PRO A 117 12.04 8.14 15.40
N GLU A 118 12.97 9.10 15.52
CA GLU A 118 14.40 8.92 15.20
C GLU A 118 14.70 8.45 13.77
N SER A 119 13.72 8.61 12.86
CA SER A 119 13.81 8.11 11.48
C SER A 119 14.56 9.02 10.52
N GLY A 120 14.73 10.30 10.87
CA GLY A 120 15.39 11.27 10.00
C GLY A 120 14.70 11.47 8.65
N ILE A 121 13.37 11.28 8.56
CA ILE A 121 12.63 11.43 7.31
C ILE A 121 12.72 12.85 6.73
N ASN A 122 12.85 12.92 5.42
CA ASN A 122 12.74 14.15 4.65
C ASN A 122 11.30 14.30 4.11
N ARG A 123 10.54 15.21 4.71
CA ARG A 123 9.13 15.46 4.36
C ARG A 123 8.92 16.11 2.98
N SER A 124 9.97 16.59 2.31
CA SER A 124 9.88 17.02 0.91
C SER A 124 10.13 15.89 -0.08
N LYS A 125 10.47 14.69 0.41
CA LYS A 125 10.76 13.49 -0.40
C LYS A 125 9.83 12.33 -0.01
N ILE A 126 8.52 12.57 -0.07
CA ILE A 126 7.51 11.57 0.24
C ILE A 126 6.99 10.91 -1.04
N ALA A 127 6.96 9.58 -1.04
CA ALA A 127 6.34 8.76 -2.04
C ALA A 127 5.22 7.91 -1.44
N VAL A 128 4.27 7.49 -2.28
CA VAL A 128 3.25 6.48 -1.94
C VAL A 128 3.39 5.29 -2.88
N GLY A 129 3.03 4.10 -2.43
CA GLY A 129 3.10 2.94 -3.31
C GLY A 129 2.38 1.71 -2.78
N GLY A 130 2.13 0.77 -3.68
CA GLY A 130 1.48 -0.47 -3.33
C GLY A 130 1.48 -1.49 -4.45
N SER A 131 0.72 -2.57 -4.23
CA SER A 131 0.40 -3.57 -5.26
C SER A 131 -1.10 -3.82 -5.28
N SER A 132 -1.70 -4.05 -6.45
CA SER A 132 -3.13 -4.37 -6.61
C SER A 132 -4.05 -3.41 -5.84
N ALA A 133 -4.78 -3.89 -4.83
CA ALA A 133 -5.59 -3.07 -3.93
C ALA A 133 -4.78 -1.99 -3.20
N GLY A 134 -3.55 -2.27 -2.78
CA GLY A 134 -2.65 -1.28 -2.19
C GLY A 134 -2.23 -0.17 -3.14
N SER A 135 -2.13 -0.44 -4.43
CA SER A 135 -1.90 0.59 -5.45
C SER A 135 -3.14 1.47 -5.67
N ASN A 136 -4.35 0.89 -5.55
CA ASN A 136 -5.59 1.70 -5.51
C ASN A 136 -5.55 2.69 -4.34
N LEU A 137 -5.24 2.21 -3.13
CA LEU A 137 -5.12 3.05 -1.93
C LEU A 137 -4.07 4.15 -2.13
N SER A 138 -2.93 3.81 -2.75
CA SER A 138 -1.86 4.77 -3.06
C SER A 138 -2.30 5.87 -4.03
N ALA A 139 -3.03 5.51 -5.09
CA ALA A 139 -3.58 6.47 -6.03
C ALA A 139 -4.62 7.39 -5.35
N VAL A 140 -5.47 6.84 -4.47
CA VAL A 140 -6.45 7.63 -3.69
C VAL A 140 -5.74 8.57 -2.70
N MET A 141 -4.69 8.11 -2.02
CA MET A 141 -3.87 8.96 -1.14
C MET A 141 -3.24 10.13 -1.91
N ALA A 142 -2.71 9.89 -3.10
CA ALA A 142 -2.16 10.96 -3.94
C ALA A 142 -3.21 12.03 -4.30
N GLN A 143 -4.42 11.59 -4.65
CA GLN A 143 -5.53 12.50 -4.92
C GLN A 143 -5.97 13.29 -3.69
N ARG A 144 -6.07 12.63 -2.52
CA ARG A 144 -6.40 13.29 -1.24
C ARG A 144 -5.33 14.31 -0.85
N ALA A 145 -4.05 13.96 -0.99
CA ALA A 145 -2.91 14.84 -0.71
C ALA A 145 -2.91 16.11 -1.56
N ALA A 146 -3.23 16.00 -2.85
CA ALA A 146 -3.33 17.15 -3.75
C ALA A 146 -4.53 18.06 -3.43
N ARG A 147 -5.62 17.51 -2.88
CA ARG A 147 -6.84 18.26 -2.51
C ARG A 147 -6.81 18.80 -1.08
N ARG A 148 -5.89 18.34 -0.24
CA ARG A 148 -5.69 18.85 1.13
C ARG A 148 -5.23 20.31 1.08
N SER A 149 -5.56 21.08 2.12
CA SER A 149 -5.05 22.43 2.32
C SER A 149 -4.36 22.53 3.68
N PRO A 150 -3.02 22.71 3.74
CA PRO A 150 -2.09 22.73 2.60
C PRO A 150 -1.90 21.35 1.96
N PRO A 151 -1.51 21.27 0.67
CA PRO A 151 -1.22 20.01 0.01
C PRO A 151 -0.04 19.29 0.66
N ILE A 152 -0.06 17.95 0.63
CA ILE A 152 1.11 17.15 0.98
C ILE A 152 1.91 16.89 -0.31
N PRO A 153 3.21 17.26 -0.37
CA PRO A 153 4.01 17.15 -1.58
C PRO A 153 4.48 15.71 -1.81
N ILE A 154 3.60 14.88 -2.37
CA ILE A 154 3.98 13.55 -2.86
C ILE A 154 4.75 13.73 -4.18
N ILE A 155 6.02 13.32 -4.18
CA ILE A 155 6.92 13.47 -5.33
C ILE A 155 6.96 12.25 -6.25
N TYR A 156 6.42 11.11 -5.79
CA TYR A 156 6.43 9.86 -6.55
C TYR A 156 5.28 8.93 -6.15
N GLN A 157 4.76 8.15 -7.11
CA GLN A 157 3.74 7.11 -6.88
C GLN A 157 4.15 5.80 -7.55
N VAL A 158 4.21 4.72 -6.77
CA VAL A 158 4.54 3.37 -7.28
C VAL A 158 3.26 2.53 -7.35
N LEU A 159 2.68 2.42 -8.54
CA LEU A 159 1.42 1.73 -8.76
C LEU A 159 1.63 0.39 -9.46
N ILE A 160 1.82 -0.68 -8.69
CA ILE A 160 2.00 -2.03 -9.23
C ILE A 160 0.61 -2.64 -9.46
N VAL A 161 0.27 -2.94 -10.71
CA VAL A 161 -1.03 -3.53 -11.15
C VAL A 161 -2.28 -2.93 -10.48
N PRO A 162 -2.48 -1.60 -10.51
CA PRO A 162 -3.52 -0.95 -9.73
C PRO A 162 -4.94 -1.27 -10.23
N ALA A 163 -5.85 -1.53 -9.29
CA ALA A 163 -7.27 -1.46 -9.58
C ALA A 163 -7.72 0.01 -9.56
N THR A 164 -7.83 0.67 -10.71
CA THR A 164 -8.20 2.10 -10.79
C THR A 164 -9.64 2.33 -11.23
N ASN A 165 -10.32 1.29 -11.70
CA ASN A 165 -11.68 1.39 -12.20
C ASN A 165 -12.54 0.22 -11.72
N ASN A 166 -13.60 0.53 -10.98
CA ASN A 166 -14.62 -0.42 -10.52
C ASN A 166 -16.01 -0.10 -11.13
N THR A 167 -16.06 0.63 -12.25
CA THR A 167 -17.33 0.94 -12.96
C THR A 167 -17.75 -0.14 -13.96
N VAL A 168 -17.02 -1.26 -14.02
CA VAL A 168 -17.37 -2.39 -14.88
C VAL A 168 -18.62 -3.06 -14.31
N GLN A 169 -19.65 -3.15 -15.15
CA GLN A 169 -20.91 -3.81 -14.85
C GLN A 169 -20.81 -5.32 -15.10
N GLN A 170 -21.76 -6.08 -14.56
CA GLN A 170 -21.79 -7.54 -14.68
C GLN A 170 -21.89 -8.03 -16.14
N ASP A 171 -22.45 -7.22 -17.03
CA ASP A 171 -22.56 -7.49 -18.47
C ASP A 171 -21.30 -7.10 -19.27
N GLY A 172 -20.24 -6.65 -18.59
CA GLY A 172 -19.00 -6.18 -19.21
C GLY A 172 -19.07 -4.75 -19.74
N SER A 173 -20.21 -4.06 -19.62
CA SER A 173 -20.31 -2.65 -19.95
C SER A 173 -19.55 -1.78 -18.93
N SER A 174 -19.06 -0.64 -19.37
CA SER A 174 -18.41 0.37 -18.53
C SER A 174 -18.99 1.72 -18.86
N GLN A 175 -19.25 2.55 -17.84
CA GLN A 175 -19.65 3.95 -18.04
C GLN A 175 -18.50 4.82 -18.56
N LEU A 176 -17.27 4.33 -18.48
CA LEU A 176 -16.09 4.96 -19.05
C LEU A 176 -15.73 4.29 -20.38
N PRO A 177 -15.29 5.07 -21.39
CA PRO A 177 -14.90 4.53 -22.68
C PRO A 177 -13.82 3.46 -22.48
N ALA A 178 -14.09 2.24 -22.92
CA ALA A 178 -13.05 1.24 -23.09
C ALA A 178 -12.16 1.68 -24.25
N TYR A 179 -10.86 1.45 -24.12
CA TYR A 179 -9.95 1.60 -25.25
C TYR A 179 -10.38 0.62 -26.34
N HIS A 180 -10.96 1.14 -27.42
CA HIS A 180 -11.17 0.41 -28.65
C HIS A 180 -9.97 0.74 -29.55
N GLU A 181 -9.13 -0.25 -29.83
CA GLU A 181 -8.19 -0.13 -30.94
C GLU A 181 -9.01 0.09 -32.22
N SER A 182 -8.84 1.27 -32.81
CA SER A 182 -9.35 1.62 -34.14
C SER A 182 -8.58 0.89 -35.23
#